data_AF-A0A4Q7JDJ3-F1
#
_entry.id   AF-A0A4Q7JDJ3-F1
#
_cell.length_a   1.000
_cell.length_b   1.000
_cell.length_c   1.000
_cell.angle_alpha   90.00
_cell.angle_beta   90.00
_cell.angle_gamma   90.00
#
_symmetry.space_group_name_H-M   'P 1'
#
loop_
_entity.id
_entity.type
_entity.pdbx_description
1 polymer ?
#
loop_
_entity_poly.entity_id
_entity_poly.type
_entity_poly.pdbx_seq_one_letter_code
_entity_poly.pdbx_strand_id
1 'polypeptide(L)'
;MSGYQVVIDGIRSAGQAAGRVADGLRGVDCAAAVPTGDAGVPGARCVGKLASVKQALEGREARFVSGLGDYAGSMGQAAHLYSGREDAAARDLTVAGQPLPSGRRPV
;
A
#
# COMPACT_ATOMS: atom_id res chain seq x y z
N MET A 1 -15.95 -18.99 -5.38
CA MET A 1 -15.26 -17.91 -4.63
C MET A 1 -16.13 -17.53 -3.45
N SER A 2 -15.59 -17.51 -2.23
CA SER A 2 -16.33 -17.04 -1.06
C SER A 2 -16.37 -15.50 -1.05
N GLY A 3 -17.38 -14.91 -0.42
CA GLY A 3 -17.45 -13.45 -0.26
C GLY A 3 -16.25 -12.87 0.50
N TYR A 4 -15.60 -13.68 1.34
CA TYR A 4 -14.41 -13.29 2.08
C TYR A 4 -13.17 -13.16 1.17
N GLN A 5 -13.01 -14.07 0.20
CA GLN A 5 -11.93 -13.99 -0.79
C GLN A 5 -12.02 -12.69 -1.61
N VAL A 6 -13.23 -12.25 -1.96
CA VAL A 6 -13.47 -11.00 -2.70
C VAL A 6 -13.01 -9.79 -1.88
N VAL A 7 -13.23 -9.79 -0.57
CA VAL A 7 -12.75 -8.71 0.32
C VAL A 7 -11.22 -8.71 0.39
N ILE A 8 -10.59 -9.88 0.51
CA ILE A 8 -9.12 -10.01 0.51
C ILE A 8 -8.51 -9.46 -0.79
N ASP A 9 -9.10 -9.79 -1.94
CA ASP A 9 -8.64 -9.29 -3.23
C ASP A 9 -8.88 -7.78 -3.37
N GLY A 10 -9.98 -7.26 -2.82
CA GLY A 10 -10.24 -5.83 -2.73
C GLY A 10 -9.18 -5.09 -1.91
N ILE A 11 -8.79 -5.63 -0.76
CA ILE A 11 -7.71 -5.09 0.09
C ILE A 11 -6.38 -5.07 -0.69
N ARG A 12 -6.06 -6.18 -1.38
CA ARG A 12 -4.84 -6.26 -2.20
C ARG A 12 -4.83 -5.23 -3.33
N SER A 13 -5.95 -5.08 -4.02
CA SER A 13 -6.11 -4.10 -5.10
C SER A 13 -5.97 -2.66 -4.59
N ALA A 14 -6.52 -2.35 -3.41
CA ALA A 14 -6.38 -1.04 -2.79
C ALA A 14 -4.91 -0.72 -2.48
N GLY A 15 -4.17 -1.67 -1.91
CA GLY A 15 -2.73 -1.52 -1.65
C GLY A 15 -1.93 -1.30 -2.94
N GLN A 16 -2.21 -2.06 -3.99
CA GLN A 16 -1.55 -1.89 -5.30
C GLN A 16 -1.88 -0.54 -5.95
N ALA A 17 -3.13 -0.08 -5.84
CA ALA A 17 -3.52 1.24 -6.33
C ALA A 17 -2.76 2.36 -5.59
N ALA A 18 -2.68 2.28 -4.27
CA ALA A 18 -1.92 3.23 -3.47
C ALA A 18 -0.41 3.24 -3.82
N GLY A 19 0.18 2.06 -4.02
CA GLY A 19 1.56 1.93 -4.50
C GLY A 19 1.79 2.62 -5.84
N ARG A 20 0.91 2.37 -6.82
CA ARG A 20 0.99 3.02 -8.15
C ARG A 20 0.86 4.55 -8.07
N VAL A 21 0.01 5.06 -7.19
CA VAL A 21 -0.11 6.51 -6.97
C VAL A 21 1.17 7.07 -6.34
N ALA A 22 1.76 6.38 -5.36
CA ALA A 22 3.03 6.79 -4.77
C ALA A 22 4.16 6.82 -5.80
N ASP A 23 4.26 5.81 -6.66
CA ASP A 23 5.25 5.76 -7.75
C ASP A 23 5.03 6.88 -8.77
N GLY A 24 3.76 7.14 -9.13
CA GLY A 24 3.40 8.26 -10.01
C GLY A 24 3.83 9.61 -9.42
N LEU A 25 3.58 9.84 -8.13
CA LEU A 25 3.97 11.08 -7.45
C LEU A 25 5.48 11.28 -7.39
N ARG A 26 6.27 10.20 -7.18
CA ARG A 26 7.75 10.27 -7.24
C ARG A 26 8.25 10.70 -8.63
N GLY A 27 7.52 10.37 -9.70
CA GLY A 27 7.90 10.71 -11.06
C GLY A 27 7.60 12.15 -11.48
N VAL A 28 6.73 12.87 -10.75
CA VAL A 28 6.31 14.24 -11.13
C VAL A 28 7.30 15.31 -10.64
N ASP A 29 8.02 15.07 -9.53
CA ASP A 29 9.00 16.00 -8.93
C ASP A 29 8.49 17.46 -8.98
N CYS A 30 7.40 17.78 -8.27
CA CYS A 30 6.77 19.09 -8.42
C CYS A 30 7.67 20.22 -7.87
N ALA A 31 8.64 19.88 -7.03
CA ALA A 31 9.70 20.78 -6.59
C ALA A 31 10.62 21.22 -7.75
N ALA A 32 10.83 20.38 -8.76
CA ALA A 32 11.56 20.75 -9.98
C ALA A 32 10.83 21.80 -10.84
N ALA A 33 9.51 21.93 -10.69
CA ALA A 33 8.74 22.98 -11.37
C ALA A 33 8.96 24.37 -10.77
N VAL A 34 9.54 24.47 -9.55
CA VAL A 34 9.82 25.76 -8.91
C VAL A 34 11.19 26.28 -9.39
N PRO A 35 11.25 27.46 -10.05
CA PRO A 35 12.50 28.06 -10.49
C PRO A 35 13.43 28.31 -9.31
N THR A 36 14.71 27.97 -9.47
CA THR A 36 15.75 28.21 -8.46
C THR A 36 16.58 29.45 -8.76
N GLY A 37 16.84 30.26 -7.74
CA GLY A 37 17.85 31.33 -7.76
C GLY A 37 17.63 32.39 -8.85
N ASP A 38 18.74 32.85 -9.43
CA ASP A 38 18.76 33.87 -10.49
C ASP A 38 18.18 33.38 -11.82
N ALA A 39 17.93 32.08 -11.99
CA ALA A 39 17.32 31.54 -13.22
C ALA A 39 15.83 31.91 -13.37
N GLY A 40 15.17 32.37 -12.29
CA GLY A 40 13.78 32.83 -12.30
C GLY A 40 13.62 34.33 -12.13
N VAL A 41 14.35 34.95 -11.19
CA VAL A 41 14.32 36.41 -10.97
C VAL A 41 15.62 36.89 -10.30
N PRO A 42 16.65 37.31 -11.07
CA PRO A 42 17.92 37.75 -10.51
C PRO A 42 17.76 38.95 -9.56
N GLY A 43 18.40 38.89 -8.39
CA GLY A 43 18.42 40.00 -7.42
C GLY A 43 17.09 40.31 -6.73
N ALA A 44 16.05 39.49 -6.94
CA ALA A 44 14.75 39.74 -6.33
C ALA A 44 14.70 39.27 -4.86
N ARG A 45 14.11 40.10 -4.00
CA ARG A 45 13.84 39.76 -2.59
C ARG A 45 12.97 38.50 -2.41
N CYS A 46 12.31 38.04 -3.48
CA CYS A 46 11.44 36.86 -3.45
C CYS A 46 12.17 35.51 -3.58
N VAL A 47 13.46 35.48 -3.93
CA VAL A 47 14.23 34.22 -4.09
C VAL A 47 14.20 33.39 -2.81
N GLY A 48 14.34 34.03 -1.64
CA GLY A 48 14.23 33.34 -0.35
C GLY A 48 12.84 32.71 -0.11
N LYS A 49 11.76 33.38 -0.55
CA LYS A 49 10.40 32.84 -0.45
C LYS A 49 10.16 31.68 -1.42
N LEU A 50 10.72 31.76 -2.63
CA LEU A 50 10.67 30.67 -3.62
C LEU A 50 11.40 29.42 -3.09
N ALA A 51 12.56 29.61 -2.44
CA ALA A 51 13.27 28.51 -1.79
C ALA A 51 12.42 27.86 -0.67
N SER A 52 11.73 28.66 0.16
CA SER A 52 10.82 28.12 1.18
C SER A 52 9.64 27.35 0.58
N VAL A 53 9.08 27.82 -0.54
CA VAL A 53 7.99 27.12 -1.25
C VAL A 53 8.49 25.79 -1.80
N LYS A 54 9.67 25.77 -2.43
CA LYS A 54 10.29 24.54 -2.94
C LYS A 54 10.49 23.52 -1.82
N GLN A 55 11.09 23.93 -0.71
CA GLN A 55 11.29 23.05 0.45
C GLN A 55 9.97 22.53 1.03
N ALA A 56 8.93 23.37 1.07
CA ALA A 56 7.61 22.96 1.53
C ALA A 56 6.95 21.94 0.60
N LEU A 57 7.17 22.05 -0.71
CA LEU A 57 6.68 21.09 -1.71
C LEU A 57 7.42 19.75 -1.58
N GLU A 58 8.74 19.76 -1.53
CA GLU A 58 9.57 18.56 -1.31
C GLU A 58 9.12 17.81 -0.04
N GLY A 59 8.93 18.54 1.06
CA GLY A 59 8.49 17.97 2.33
C GLY A 59 7.06 17.41 2.27
N ARG A 60 6.16 18.01 1.50
CA ARG A 60 4.79 17.50 1.31
C ARG A 60 4.78 16.25 0.44
N GLU A 61 5.51 16.26 -0.67
CA GLU A 61 5.63 15.11 -1.57
C GLU A 61 6.20 13.90 -0.84
N ALA A 62 7.30 14.07 -0.11
CA ALA A 62 7.90 13.00 0.67
C ALA A 62 6.91 12.39 1.67
N ARG A 63 6.11 13.22 2.36
CA ARG A 63 5.07 12.76 3.30
C ARG A 63 3.95 11.99 2.61
N PHE A 64 3.44 12.47 1.48
CA PHE A 64 2.38 11.78 0.74
C PHE A 64 2.87 10.43 0.20
N VAL A 65 4.05 10.41 -0.39
CA VAL A 65 4.69 9.20 -0.92
C VAL A 65 4.92 8.18 0.20
N SER A 66 5.44 8.62 1.35
CA SER A 66 5.61 7.74 2.52
C SER A 66 4.28 7.19 3.02
N GLY A 67 3.29 8.05 3.24
CA GLY A 67 1.99 7.63 3.76
C GLY A 67 1.24 6.66 2.83
N LEU A 68 1.33 6.85 1.51
CA LEU A 68 0.79 5.90 0.54
C LEU A 68 1.56 4.57 0.53
N GLY A 69 2.88 4.61 0.70
CA GLY A 69 3.71 3.42 0.86
C GLY A 69 3.35 2.62 2.10
N ASP A 70 3.22 3.29 3.25
CA ASP A 70 2.83 2.67 4.53
C ASP A 70 1.42 2.05 4.42
N TYR A 71 0.49 2.76 3.78
CA TYR A 71 -0.85 2.25 3.52
C TYR A 71 -0.83 1.01 2.61
N ALA A 72 -0.08 1.05 1.51
CA ALA A 72 0.07 -0.09 0.61
C ALA A 72 0.67 -1.31 1.31
N GLY A 73 1.72 -1.11 2.13
CA GLY A 73 2.33 -2.16 2.93
C GLY A 73 1.36 -2.76 3.95
N SER A 74 0.61 -1.91 4.66
CA SER A 74 -0.41 -2.33 5.64
C SER A 74 -1.51 -3.18 4.99
N MET A 75 -1.99 -2.76 3.81
CA MET A 75 -3.00 -3.50 3.05
C MET A 75 -2.45 -4.83 2.52
N GLY A 76 -1.21 -4.86 2.05
CA GLY A 76 -0.54 -6.10 1.64
C GLY A 76 -0.41 -7.10 2.80
N GLN A 77 -0.01 -6.63 3.98
CA GLN A 77 0.10 -7.46 5.17
C GLN A 77 -1.27 -7.96 5.64
N ALA A 78 -2.31 -7.11 5.63
CA ALA A 78 -3.66 -7.51 5.97
C ALA A 78 -4.17 -8.62 5.03
N ALA A 79 -4.01 -8.45 3.71
CA ALA A 79 -4.41 -9.46 2.74
C ALA A 79 -3.68 -10.80 2.96
N HIS A 80 -2.38 -10.76 3.28
CA HIS A 80 -1.60 -11.97 3.58
C HIS A 80 -2.11 -12.68 4.84
N LEU A 81 -2.35 -11.93 5.92
CA LEU A 81 -2.86 -12.47 7.18
C LEU A 81 -4.25 -13.09 7.05
N TYR A 82 -5.17 -12.41 6.34
CA TYR A 82 -6.52 -12.93 6.12
C TYR A 82 -6.50 -14.18 5.25
N SER A 83 -5.70 -14.20 4.17
CA SER A 83 -5.56 -15.38 3.30
C SER A 83 -5.04 -16.58 4.09
N GLY A 84 -3.99 -16.40 4.91
CA GLY A 84 -3.42 -17.48 5.70
C GLY A 84 -4.38 -18.08 6.74
N ARG A 85 -5.28 -17.26 7.30
CA ARG A 85 -6.32 -17.73 8.23
C ARG A 85 -7.42 -18.52 7.50
N GLU A 86 -7.83 -18.06 6.32
CA GLU A 86 -8.78 -18.80 5.48
C GLU A 86 -8.21 -20.16 5.05
N ASP A 87 -6.94 -20.20 4.64
CA ASP A 87 -6.28 -21.46 4.26
C ASP A 87 -6.17 -22.45 5.43
N ALA A 88 -5.98 -21.95 6.65
CA ALA A 88 -5.97 -22.77 7.86
C ALA A 88 -7.38 -23.30 8.18
N ALA A 89 -8.39 -22.43 8.16
CA ALA A 89 -9.77 -22.83 8.40
C ALA A 89 -10.27 -23.85 7.36
N ALA A 90 -9.93 -23.66 6.08
CA ALA A 90 -10.26 -24.60 5.01
C ALA A 90 -9.61 -25.98 5.24
N ARG A 91 -8.36 -26.01 5.70
CA ARG A 91 -7.66 -27.26 6.06
C ARG A 91 -8.33 -27.96 7.24
N ASP A 92 -8.64 -27.22 8.30
CA ASP A 92 -9.30 -27.78 9.50
C ASP A 92 -10.67 -28.39 9.16
N LEU A 93 -11.47 -27.72 8.35
CA LEU A 93 -12.76 -28.23 7.87
C LEU A 93 -12.60 -29.48 7.01
N THR A 94 -11.56 -29.53 6.16
CA THR A 94 -11.29 -30.70 5.31
C THR A 94 -10.88 -31.92 6.14
N VAL A 95 -10.09 -31.72 7.21
CA VAL A 95 -9.70 -32.78 8.15
C VAL A 95 -10.90 -33.24 8.99
N ALA A 96 -11.72 -32.32 9.50
CA ALA A 96 -12.92 -32.64 10.27
C ALA A 96 -13.99 -33.38 9.44
N GLY A 97 -14.04 -33.13 8.13
CA GLY A 97 -14.95 -33.78 7.20
C GLY A 97 -14.52 -35.19 6.75
N GLN A 98 -13.32 -35.66 7.10
CA GLN A 98 -12.93 -37.03 6.77
C GLN A 98 -13.70 -38.03 7.63
N PRO A 99 -14.46 -38.98 7.03
CA PRO A 99 -15.12 -40.02 7.79
C PRO A 99 -14.06 -40.86 8.51
N LEU A 100 -14.24 -41.07 9.82
CA LEU A 100 -13.39 -41.96 10.61
C LEU A 100 -13.27 -43.32 9.89
N PRO A 101 -12.06 -43.89 9.80
CA PRO A 101 -11.90 -45.24 9.24
C PRO A 101 -12.80 -46.17 10.04
N SER A 102 -13.72 -46.83 9.34
CA SER A 102 -14.70 -47.76 9.88
C SER A 102 -13.97 -48.91 10.57
N GLY A 103 -13.63 -48.72 11.84
CA GLY A 103 -13.03 -49.72 12.70
C GLY A 103 -14.04 -50.83 12.94
N ARG A 104 -13.75 -52.02 12.40
CA ARG A 104 -14.43 -53.27 12.75
C ARG A 104 -14.56 -53.38 14.27
N ARG A 105 -15.79 -53.55 14.77
CA ARG A 105 -16.01 -54.02 16.14
C ARG A 105 -15.46 -55.46 16.27
N PRO A 106 -14.61 -55.77 17.26
CA PRO A 106 -14.31 -57.14 17.59
C PRO A 106 -15.54 -57.78 18.25
N VAL A 107 -15.83 -59.01 17.84
CA VAL A 107 -16.78 -59.93 18.49
C VAL A 107 -16.12 -60.62 19.67
#